data_AF-A0A842QDX1-F1
#
_entry.id   AF-A0A842QDX1-F1
#
_cell.length_a   1.000
_cell.length_b   1.000
_cell.length_c   1.000
_cell.angle_alpha   90.00
_cell.angle_beta   90.00
_cell.angle_gamma   90.00
#
_symmetry.space_group_name_H-M   'P 1'
#
loop_
_entity.id
_entity.type
_entity.pdbx_description
1 polymer ?
#
loop_
_entity_poly.entity_id
_entity_poly.type
_entity_poly.pdbx_seq_one_letter_code
_entity_poly.pdbx_strand_id
1 'polypeptide(L)'
;MNVEWVQRMGLVEKTREGILRVIAYLIPLVVQMPGMVSWIGLMSVPLLVFLIAMLGNGPTGIAEAVGFFVLNPLNPMNIAAYLGAIIALASILHLAVQKRKANGLVMSGPYRYVRHPQYLGLLLLTSGFTAWSYWVLIHTFGIGWLSPEGTVALWFVILIAYLGLALIEEKHLAGKFGEEYAVYRDRTGFFIPGVTTPPHDVLASTVLLSLVTVLLLLFARI
;
A
#
# COMPACT_ATOMS: atom_id res chain seq x y z
N MET A 1 -31.84 14.05 -21.94
CA MET A 1 -31.92 12.97 -20.93
C MET A 1 -33.10 13.30 -20.02
N ASN A 2 -34.12 12.44 -20.00
CA ASN A 2 -35.49 12.77 -19.59
C ASN A 2 -35.62 12.94 -18.06
N VAL A 3 -36.24 14.03 -17.61
CA VAL A 3 -36.27 14.50 -16.21
C VAL A 3 -37.08 13.56 -15.28
N GLU A 4 -37.94 12.71 -15.84
CA GLU A 4 -38.80 11.77 -15.10
C GLU A 4 -38.05 10.57 -14.49
N TRP A 5 -36.86 10.21 -14.98
CA TRP A 5 -36.10 9.04 -14.50
C TRP A 5 -35.53 9.20 -13.08
N VAL A 6 -35.27 10.44 -12.65
CA VAL A 6 -34.59 10.73 -11.37
C VAL A 6 -35.52 10.55 -10.15
N GLN A 7 -36.84 10.60 -10.35
CA GLN A 7 -37.81 10.56 -9.24
C GLN A 7 -38.14 9.13 -8.75
N ARG A 8 -37.73 8.07 -9.46
CA ARG A 8 -38.04 6.66 -9.10
C ARG A 8 -36.87 5.88 -8.50
N MET A 9 -35.77 6.53 -8.14
CA MET A 9 -34.61 5.84 -7.57
C MET A 9 -34.70 5.73 -6.04
N GLY A 10 -34.61 4.50 -5.52
CA GLY A 10 -34.45 4.25 -4.10
C GLY A 10 -33.15 4.88 -3.56
N LEU A 11 -33.13 5.20 -2.27
CA LEU A 11 -32.01 5.89 -1.59
C LEU A 11 -30.65 5.22 -1.84
N VAL A 12 -30.63 3.89 -1.93
CA VAL A 12 -29.44 3.07 -2.22
C VAL A 12 -28.92 3.32 -3.64
N GLU A 13 -29.81 3.37 -4.62
CA GLU A 13 -29.46 3.57 -6.02
C GLU A 13 -28.99 5.01 -6.27
N LYS A 14 -29.57 5.97 -5.54
CA LYS A 14 -29.15 7.38 -5.54
C LYS A 14 -27.76 7.56 -4.93
N THR A 15 -27.46 6.81 -3.87
CA THR A 15 -26.13 6.79 -3.23
C THR A 15 -25.09 6.11 -4.13
N ARG A 16 -25.46 4.99 -4.75
CA ARG A 16 -24.65 4.28 -5.73
C ARG A 16 -24.32 5.16 -6.94
N GLU A 17 -25.30 5.87 -7.48
CA GLU A 17 -25.07 6.83 -8.55
C GLU A 17 -24.20 8.02 -8.11
N GLY A 18 -24.38 8.51 -6.87
CA GLY A 18 -23.50 9.55 -6.31
C GLY A 18 -22.05 9.11 -6.27
N ILE A 19 -21.79 7.89 -5.77
CA ILE A 19 -20.45 7.30 -5.71
C ILE A 19 -19.89 7.07 -7.11
N LEU A 20 -20.71 6.53 -8.03
CA LEU A 20 -20.29 6.30 -9.42
C LEU A 20 -19.99 7.61 -10.14
N ARG A 21 -20.73 8.70 -9.88
CA ARG A 21 -20.44 10.03 -10.45
C ARG A 21 -19.15 10.61 -9.90
N VAL A 22 -18.88 10.46 -8.60
CA VAL A 22 -17.61 10.90 -7.99
C VAL A 22 -16.44 10.10 -8.59
N ILE A 23 -16.54 8.78 -8.64
CA ILE A 23 -15.53 7.92 -9.29
C ILE A 23 -15.36 8.28 -10.76
N ALA A 24 -16.45 8.52 -11.50
CA ALA A 24 -16.41 8.91 -12.90
C ALA A 24 -15.82 10.31 -13.14
N TYR A 25 -15.84 11.19 -12.13
CA TYR A 25 -15.14 12.48 -12.15
C TYR A 25 -13.66 12.35 -11.81
N LEU A 26 -13.33 11.41 -10.92
CA LEU A 26 -11.96 11.09 -10.54
C LEU A 26 -11.22 10.30 -11.63
N ILE A 27 -11.91 9.43 -12.40
CA ILE A 27 -11.29 8.64 -13.47
C ILE A 27 -10.59 9.53 -14.51
N PRO A 28 -11.20 10.59 -15.08
CA PRO A 28 -10.52 11.52 -15.96
C PRO A 28 -9.43 12.32 -15.25
N LEU A 29 -9.50 12.56 -13.94
CA LEU A 29 -8.39 13.18 -13.19
C LEU A 29 -7.20 12.23 -13.07
N VAL A 30 -7.46 10.95 -12.84
CA VAL A 30 -6.48 9.86 -12.79
C VAL A 30 -5.91 9.53 -14.19
N VAL A 31 -6.71 9.72 -15.24
CA VAL A 31 -6.34 9.42 -16.65
C VAL A 31 -5.74 10.64 -17.38
N GLN A 32 -6.14 11.87 -17.03
CA GLN A 32 -5.56 13.12 -17.56
C GLN A 32 -4.32 13.59 -16.80
N MET A 33 -3.99 12.96 -15.66
CA MET A 33 -2.62 12.96 -15.17
C MET A 33 -1.75 12.30 -16.25
N PRO A 34 -0.86 13.05 -16.93
CA PRO A 34 -0.10 12.50 -18.04
C PRO A 34 0.68 11.29 -17.56
N GLY A 35 0.36 10.09 -18.07
CA GLY A 35 1.13 8.87 -17.87
C GLY A 35 0.70 8.00 -16.69
N MET A 36 0.13 6.84 -17.01
CA MET A 36 0.30 5.62 -16.18
C MET A 36 1.80 5.29 -15.97
N VAL A 37 2.68 5.72 -16.88
CA VAL A 37 4.15 5.74 -16.72
C VAL A 37 4.59 6.73 -15.65
N SER A 38 3.89 7.85 -15.47
CA SER A 38 4.18 8.86 -14.45
C SER A 38 3.66 8.46 -13.06
N TRP A 39 2.70 7.53 -12.95
CA TRP A 39 2.29 6.95 -11.66
C TRP A 39 3.22 5.83 -11.20
N ILE A 40 3.66 4.97 -12.13
CA ILE A 40 4.81 4.07 -11.91
C ILE A 40 6.05 4.93 -11.60
N GLY A 41 6.21 6.06 -12.31
CA GLY A 41 7.20 7.10 -12.07
C GLY A 41 7.09 7.71 -10.68
N LEU A 42 5.93 8.19 -10.23
CA LEU A 42 5.74 8.85 -8.93
C LEU A 42 5.96 7.92 -7.74
N MET A 43 5.56 6.64 -7.83
CA MET A 43 5.85 5.61 -6.82
C MET A 43 7.30 5.18 -6.84
N SER A 44 7.93 5.18 -8.02
CA SER A 44 9.35 4.93 -8.14
C SER A 44 10.19 6.17 -7.92
N VAL A 45 9.66 7.40 -7.88
CA VAL A 45 10.43 8.64 -7.73
C VAL A 45 11.16 8.68 -6.39
N PRO A 46 10.55 8.36 -5.22
CA PRO A 46 11.32 8.25 -3.98
C PRO A 46 12.44 7.21 -4.10
N LEU A 47 12.14 6.03 -4.65
CA LEU A 47 13.11 4.94 -4.82
C LEU A 47 14.18 5.30 -5.87
N LEU A 48 13.83 5.96 -6.96
CA LEU A 48 14.68 6.38 -8.06
C LEU A 48 15.54 7.55 -7.65
N VAL A 49 15.01 8.53 -6.93
CA VAL A 49 15.79 9.63 -6.33
C VAL A 49 16.77 9.06 -5.33
N PHE A 50 16.34 8.11 -4.48
CA PHE A 50 17.24 7.39 -3.59
C PHE A 50 18.31 6.61 -4.36
N LEU A 51 17.95 5.85 -5.39
CA LEU A 51 18.88 5.08 -6.22
C LEU A 51 19.81 6.01 -7.03
N ILE A 52 19.33 7.13 -7.55
CA ILE A 52 20.10 8.13 -8.30
C ILE A 52 21.07 8.85 -7.36
N ALA A 53 20.64 9.23 -6.15
CA ALA A 53 21.53 9.82 -5.15
C ALA A 53 22.58 8.81 -4.66
N MET A 54 22.17 7.55 -4.45
CA MET A 54 23.06 6.47 -4.02
C MET A 54 24.09 6.13 -5.10
N LEU A 55 23.67 5.95 -6.35
CA LEU A 55 24.55 5.58 -7.47
C LEU A 55 25.34 6.78 -8.01
N GLY A 56 24.77 7.99 -7.95
CA GLY A 56 25.39 9.22 -8.42
C GLY A 56 26.57 9.69 -7.56
N ASN A 57 26.56 9.33 -6.26
CA ASN A 57 27.72 9.49 -5.38
C ASN A 57 28.72 8.32 -5.48
N GLY A 58 28.53 7.38 -6.41
CA GLY A 58 29.44 6.27 -6.61
C GLY A 58 29.54 5.32 -5.40
N PRO A 59 30.71 4.69 -5.17
CA PRO A 59 30.87 3.71 -4.08
C PRO A 59 30.57 4.27 -2.68
N THR A 60 30.77 5.57 -2.45
CA THR A 60 30.50 6.21 -1.15
C THR A 60 29.01 6.36 -0.90
N GLY A 61 28.21 6.74 -1.90
CA GLY A 61 26.74 6.78 -1.76
C GLY A 61 26.13 5.41 -1.48
N ILE A 62 26.66 4.37 -2.13
CA ILE A 62 26.27 2.98 -1.85
C ILE A 62 26.69 2.58 -0.43
N ALA A 63 27.92 2.90 -0.01
CA ALA A 63 28.42 2.59 1.32
C ALA A 63 27.65 3.34 2.42
N GLU A 64 27.22 4.57 2.19
CA GLU A 64 26.39 5.35 3.10
C GLU A 64 24.96 4.80 3.18
N ALA A 65 24.35 4.45 2.05
CA ALA A 65 23.05 3.78 2.05
C ALA A 65 23.10 2.43 2.76
N VAL A 66 24.10 1.60 2.45
CA VAL A 66 24.33 0.32 3.12
C VAL A 66 24.64 0.53 4.59
N GLY A 67 25.53 1.47 4.93
CA GLY A 67 25.87 1.79 6.31
C GLY A 67 24.67 2.28 7.09
N PHE A 68 23.83 3.11 6.48
CA PHE A 68 22.63 3.64 7.09
C PHE A 68 21.63 2.54 7.48
N PHE A 69 21.40 1.59 6.58
CA PHE A 69 20.52 0.45 6.82
C PHE A 69 21.18 -0.60 7.76
N VAL A 70 22.44 -0.94 7.52
CA VAL A 70 23.13 -2.06 8.20
C VAL A 70 23.68 -1.68 9.58
N LEU A 71 24.13 -0.44 9.80
CA LEU A 71 24.78 -0.05 11.05
C LEU A 71 23.79 0.33 12.16
N ASN A 72 22.51 0.54 11.83
CA ASN A 72 21.45 0.78 12.81
C ASN A 72 20.27 -0.18 12.61
N PRO A 73 20.46 -1.50 12.76
CA PRO A 73 19.45 -2.50 12.44
C PRO A 73 18.27 -2.49 13.42
N LEU A 74 18.46 -1.93 14.63
CA LEU A 74 17.44 -1.85 15.67
C LEU A 74 16.59 -0.57 15.60
N ASN A 75 16.88 0.34 14.67
CA ASN A 75 16.04 1.51 14.45
C ASN A 75 14.62 1.05 14.03
N PRO A 76 13.53 1.50 14.68
CA PRO A 76 12.17 1.09 14.37
C PRO A 76 11.76 1.25 12.90
N MET A 77 12.29 2.28 12.23
CA MET A 77 12.00 2.59 10.82
C MET A 77 12.66 1.56 9.90
N ASN A 78 13.90 1.17 10.22
CA ASN A 78 14.63 0.11 9.52
C ASN A 78 13.97 -1.26 9.76
N ILE A 79 13.55 -1.55 11.00
CA ILE A 79 12.81 -2.78 11.32
C ILE A 79 11.54 -2.88 10.48
N ALA A 80 10.74 -1.81 10.42
CA ALA A 80 9.53 -1.77 9.61
C ALA A 80 9.84 -1.98 8.11
N ALA A 81 10.91 -1.33 7.61
CA ALA A 81 11.36 -1.50 6.24
C ALA A 81 11.77 -2.95 5.93
N TYR A 82 12.58 -3.58 6.79
CA TYR A 82 13.04 -4.95 6.58
C TYR A 82 11.91 -5.97 6.67
N LEU A 83 11.07 -5.87 7.70
CA LEU A 83 9.90 -6.75 7.82
C LEU A 83 8.99 -6.60 6.62
N GLY A 84 8.73 -5.36 6.20
CA GLY A 84 7.95 -5.07 5.00
C GLY A 84 8.53 -5.71 3.74
N ALA A 85 9.84 -5.52 3.50
CA ALA A 85 10.55 -6.08 2.36
C ALA A 85 10.52 -7.62 2.37
N ILE A 86 10.79 -8.26 3.52
CA ILE A 86 10.79 -9.71 3.66
C ILE A 86 9.39 -10.27 3.38
N ILE A 87 8.35 -9.68 3.98
CA ILE A 87 6.96 -10.10 3.78
C ILE A 87 6.55 -9.94 2.31
N ALA A 88 6.86 -8.78 1.70
CA ALA A 88 6.53 -8.51 0.30
C ALA A 88 7.22 -9.50 -0.63
N LEU A 89 8.54 -9.68 -0.48
CA LEU A 89 9.33 -10.58 -1.31
C LEU A 89 8.86 -12.04 -1.17
N ALA A 90 8.70 -12.52 0.06
CA ALA A 90 8.21 -13.88 0.32
C ALA A 90 6.82 -14.09 -0.30
N SER A 91 5.94 -13.10 -0.22
CA SER A 91 4.58 -13.17 -0.78
C SER A 91 4.57 -13.18 -2.30
N ILE A 92 5.38 -12.33 -2.93
CA ILE A 92 5.49 -12.24 -4.40
C ILE A 92 6.10 -13.52 -4.95
N LEU A 93 7.20 -14.00 -4.37
CA LEU A 93 7.85 -15.24 -4.79
C LEU A 93 6.92 -16.44 -4.63
N HIS A 94 6.25 -16.55 -3.47
CA HIS A 94 5.30 -17.63 -3.22
C HIS A 94 4.13 -17.60 -4.23
N LEU A 95 3.55 -16.43 -4.47
CA LEU A 95 2.47 -16.28 -5.44
C LEU A 95 2.93 -16.62 -6.86
N ALA A 96 4.12 -16.18 -7.26
CA ALA A 96 4.69 -16.46 -8.59
C ALA A 96 4.94 -17.95 -8.81
N VAL A 97 5.45 -18.66 -7.79
CA VAL A 97 5.65 -20.11 -7.83
C VAL A 97 4.32 -20.84 -7.89
N GLN A 98 3.34 -20.44 -7.05
CA GLN A 98 2.05 -21.12 -6.98
C GLN A 98 1.20 -20.90 -8.24
N LYS A 99 1.22 -19.70 -8.83
CA LYS A 99 0.53 -19.43 -10.11
C LYS A 99 1.05 -20.30 -11.27
N ARG A 100 2.31 -20.76 -11.22
CA ARG A 100 2.87 -21.69 -12.21
C ARG A 100 2.48 -23.15 -11.96
N LYS A 101 2.22 -23.51 -10.70
CA LYS A 101 1.95 -24.89 -10.28
C LYS A 101 0.46 -25.22 -10.18
N ALA A 102 -0.39 -24.23 -9.91
CA ALA A 102 -1.79 -24.43 -9.58
C ALA A 102 -2.71 -23.47 -10.35
N ASN A 103 -3.86 -23.99 -10.78
CA ASN A 103 -4.95 -23.21 -11.39
C ASN A 103 -6.00 -22.72 -10.36
N GLY A 104 -5.72 -22.85 -9.06
CA GLY A 104 -6.68 -22.60 -7.96
C GLY A 104 -6.38 -21.36 -7.11
N LEU A 105 -7.19 -21.16 -6.07
CA LEU A 105 -7.01 -20.09 -5.09
C LEU A 105 -5.77 -20.35 -4.21
N VAL A 106 -4.87 -19.37 -4.12
CA VAL A 106 -3.64 -19.51 -3.31
C VAL A 106 -3.93 -19.14 -1.86
N MET A 107 -3.93 -20.15 -0.97
CA MET A 107 -4.21 -19.99 0.46
C MET A 107 -3.07 -20.47 1.37
N SER A 108 -1.91 -20.81 0.79
CA SER A 108 -0.75 -21.34 1.50
C SER A 108 0.36 -20.30 1.65
N GLY A 109 1.39 -20.61 2.45
CA GLY A 109 2.51 -19.70 2.67
C GLY A 109 2.05 -18.41 3.38
N PRO A 110 2.50 -17.21 2.99
CA PRO A 110 2.07 -15.96 3.60
C PRO A 110 0.55 -15.71 3.54
N TYR A 111 -0.11 -16.23 2.50
CA TYR A 111 -1.56 -16.10 2.29
C TYR A 111 -2.40 -16.89 3.32
N ARG A 112 -1.78 -17.77 4.12
CA ARG A 112 -2.51 -18.44 5.21
C ARG A 112 -2.85 -17.50 6.37
N TYR A 113 -2.08 -16.41 6.53
CA TYR A 113 -2.16 -15.53 7.69
C TYR A 113 -3.01 -14.30 7.39
N VAL A 114 -2.83 -13.73 6.21
CA VAL A 114 -3.55 -12.55 5.74
C VAL A 114 -3.88 -12.68 4.26
N ARG A 115 -4.95 -12.04 3.79
CA ARG A 115 -5.42 -12.16 2.41
C ARG A 115 -4.51 -11.47 1.41
N HIS A 116 -3.87 -10.39 1.83
CA HIS A 116 -3.03 -9.54 0.98
C HIS A 116 -1.63 -9.31 1.59
N PRO A 117 -0.83 -10.36 1.80
CA PRO A 117 0.46 -10.26 2.49
C PRO A 117 1.47 -9.43 1.67
N GLN A 118 1.38 -9.48 0.34
CA GLN A 118 2.19 -8.64 -0.55
C GLN A 118 1.98 -7.13 -0.32
N TYR A 119 0.72 -6.71 -0.16
CA TYR A 119 0.37 -5.31 0.08
C TYR A 119 0.71 -4.89 1.49
N LEU A 120 0.48 -5.75 2.49
CA LEU A 120 0.96 -5.53 3.86
C LEU A 120 2.47 -5.25 3.87
N GLY A 121 3.25 -6.10 3.20
CA GLY A 121 4.70 -5.94 3.14
C GLY A 121 5.12 -4.62 2.49
N LEU A 122 4.50 -4.26 1.36
CA LEU A 122 4.79 -3.00 0.67
C LEU A 122 4.37 -1.76 1.49
N LEU A 123 3.25 -1.83 2.20
CA LEU A 123 2.81 -0.75 3.08
C LEU A 123 3.74 -0.56 4.27
N LEU A 124 4.21 -1.64 4.91
CA LEU A 124 5.21 -1.56 5.98
C LEU A 124 6.56 -1.04 5.46
N LEU A 125 7.01 -1.51 4.30
CA LEU A 125 8.23 -1.06 3.65
C LEU A 125 8.20 0.45 3.39
N THR A 126 7.15 0.91 2.73
CA THR A 126 6.96 2.33 2.41
C THR A 126 6.72 3.17 3.65
N SER A 127 6.16 2.63 4.74
CA SER A 127 6.04 3.33 6.03
C SER A 127 7.41 3.62 6.64
N GLY A 128 8.31 2.63 6.65
CA GLY A 128 9.69 2.80 7.11
C GLY A 128 10.44 3.87 6.33
N PHE A 129 10.37 3.82 4.99
CA PHE A 129 10.98 4.84 4.13
C PHE A 129 10.34 6.22 4.24
N THR A 130 9.02 6.29 4.45
CA THR A 130 8.30 7.55 4.67
C THR A 130 8.76 8.21 5.96
N ALA A 131 8.84 7.45 7.05
CA ALA A 131 9.36 7.95 8.31
C ALA A 131 10.82 8.42 8.14
N TRP A 132 11.61 7.71 7.35
CA TRP A 132 13.01 8.07 7.12
C TRP A 132 13.18 9.35 6.33
N SER A 133 12.42 9.47 5.25
CA SER A 133 12.34 10.70 4.46
C SER A 133 11.87 11.87 5.32
N TYR A 134 10.89 11.63 6.19
CA TYR A 134 10.42 12.62 7.17
C TYR A 134 11.54 13.07 8.12
N TRP A 135 12.31 12.13 8.70
CA TRP A 135 13.46 12.44 9.57
C TRP A 135 14.51 13.30 8.87
N VAL A 136 14.88 12.94 7.63
CA VAL A 136 15.87 13.69 6.84
C VAL A 136 15.37 15.11 6.54
N LEU A 137 14.10 15.25 6.16
CA LEU A 137 13.54 16.56 5.83
C LEU A 137 13.51 17.51 7.04
N ILE A 138 13.27 17.00 8.25
CA ILE A 138 13.22 17.85 9.46
C ILE A 138 14.61 18.12 10.06
N HIS A 139 15.59 17.21 9.92
CA HIS A 139 16.92 17.35 10.54
C HIS A 139 18.01 17.89 9.60
N THR A 140 17.83 17.75 8.28
CA THR A 140 18.86 18.06 7.27
C THR A 140 18.46 19.26 6.40
N PHE A 141 17.82 20.28 6.99
CA PHE A 141 17.39 21.52 6.32
C PHE A 141 16.45 21.33 5.11
N GLY A 142 15.62 20.29 5.11
CA GLY A 142 14.59 20.12 4.08
C GLY A 142 15.12 19.70 2.70
N ILE A 143 16.30 19.07 2.63
CA ILE A 143 16.79 18.51 1.35
C ILE A 143 15.88 17.35 0.94
N GLY A 144 14.91 17.66 0.07
CA GLY A 144 14.02 16.71 -0.56
C GLY A 144 13.02 17.40 -1.48
N TRP A 145 12.38 16.62 -2.35
CA TRP A 145 11.46 17.13 -3.37
C TRP A 145 10.03 17.36 -2.85
N LEU A 146 9.73 16.91 -1.62
CA LEU A 146 8.47 17.09 -0.91
C LEU A 146 8.72 17.72 0.46
N SER A 147 7.73 18.48 0.96
CA SER A 147 7.73 18.88 2.37
C SER A 147 7.52 17.66 3.27
N PRO A 148 7.86 17.75 4.57
CA PRO A 148 7.57 16.68 5.54
C PRO A 148 6.09 16.28 5.53
N GLU A 149 5.19 17.27 5.50
CA GLU A 149 3.74 17.06 5.46
C GLU A 149 3.29 16.43 4.14
N GLY A 150 3.86 16.89 3.02
CA GLY A 150 3.60 16.33 1.71
C GLY A 150 4.02 14.85 1.61
N THR A 151 5.14 14.49 2.26
CA THR A 151 5.65 13.12 2.30
C THR A 151 4.68 12.19 3.06
N VAL A 152 4.16 12.65 4.20
CA VAL A 152 3.16 11.91 4.98
C VAL A 152 1.83 11.81 4.21
N ALA A 153 1.38 12.90 3.61
CA ALA A 153 0.16 12.93 2.80
C ALA A 153 0.25 11.95 1.61
N LEU A 154 1.40 11.92 0.93
CA LEU A 154 1.65 10.97 -0.15
C LEU A 154 1.51 9.52 0.34
N TRP A 155 2.05 9.18 1.50
CA TRP A 155 1.91 7.83 2.05
C TRP A 155 0.44 7.44 2.31
N PHE A 156 -0.40 8.35 2.79
CA PHE A 156 -1.83 8.07 2.93
C PHE A 156 -2.52 7.84 1.57
N VAL A 157 -2.11 8.55 0.52
CA VAL A 157 -2.57 8.28 -0.85
C VAL A 157 -2.16 6.87 -1.28
N ILE A 158 -0.93 6.44 -0.98
CA ILE A 158 -0.44 5.07 -1.23
C ILE A 158 -1.33 4.06 -0.51
N LEU A 159 -1.60 4.27 0.78
CA LEU A 159 -2.46 3.38 1.56
C LEU A 159 -3.84 3.21 0.91
N ILE A 160 -4.50 4.31 0.55
CA ILE A 160 -5.81 4.29 -0.09
C ILE A 160 -5.75 3.57 -1.45
N ALA A 161 -4.69 3.79 -2.25
CA ALA A 161 -4.52 3.11 -3.52
C ALA A 161 -4.40 1.60 -3.37
N TYR A 162 -3.58 1.12 -2.41
CA TYR A 162 -3.45 -0.32 -2.13
C TYR A 162 -4.73 -0.92 -1.56
N LEU A 163 -5.48 -0.19 -0.74
CA LEU A 163 -6.81 -0.62 -0.27
C LEU A 163 -7.77 -0.82 -1.44
N GLY A 164 -7.85 0.16 -2.36
CA GLY A 164 -8.68 0.06 -3.55
C GLY A 164 -8.30 -1.13 -4.42
N LEU A 165 -7.00 -1.34 -4.65
CA LEU A 165 -6.49 -2.46 -5.44
C LEU A 165 -6.83 -3.81 -4.80
N ALA A 166 -6.61 -3.94 -3.49
CA ALA A 166 -6.94 -5.14 -2.73
C ALA A 166 -8.44 -5.47 -2.81
N LEU A 167 -9.32 -4.47 -2.64
CA LEU A 167 -10.77 -4.66 -2.73
C LEU A 167 -11.24 -5.06 -4.15
N ILE A 168 -10.60 -4.52 -5.19
CA ILE A 168 -10.86 -4.94 -6.58
C ILE A 168 -10.45 -6.40 -6.78
N GLU A 169 -9.28 -6.79 -6.23
CA GLU A 169 -8.82 -8.18 -6.26
C GLU A 169 -9.78 -9.11 -5.50
N GLU A 170 -10.27 -8.73 -4.32
CA GLU A 170 -11.27 -9.51 -3.57
C GLU A 170 -12.56 -9.71 -4.37
N LYS A 171 -13.05 -8.66 -5.03
CA LYS A 171 -14.24 -8.74 -5.87
C LYS A 171 -14.03 -9.70 -7.05
N HIS A 172 -12.85 -9.64 -7.68
CA HIS A 172 -12.50 -10.55 -8.77
C HIS A 172 -12.40 -12.00 -8.28
N LEU A 173 -11.73 -12.24 -7.14
CA LEU A 173 -11.58 -13.56 -6.54
C LEU A 173 -12.93 -14.14 -6.10
N ALA A 174 -13.81 -13.33 -5.51
CA ALA A 174 -15.17 -13.73 -5.17
C ALA A 174 -15.97 -14.14 -6.42
N GLY A 175 -15.84 -13.41 -7.53
CA GLY A 175 -16.49 -13.77 -8.79
C GLY A 175 -15.93 -15.04 -9.42
N LYS A 176 -14.63 -15.31 -9.27
CA LYS A 176 -13.95 -16.46 -9.88
C LYS A 176 -14.06 -17.75 -9.07
N PHE A 177 -13.95 -17.67 -7.75
CA PHE A 177 -13.85 -18.83 -6.85
C PHE A 177 -15.06 -18.99 -5.92
N GLY A 178 -16.01 -18.04 -5.90
CA GLY A 178 -17.29 -18.17 -5.21
C GLY A 178 -17.16 -18.55 -3.73
N GLU A 179 -17.74 -19.69 -3.37
CA GLU A 179 -17.78 -20.21 -2.00
C GLU A 179 -16.37 -20.48 -1.44
N GLU A 180 -15.45 -21.00 -2.25
CA GLU A 180 -14.07 -21.29 -1.80
C GLU A 180 -13.39 -20.01 -1.28
N TYR A 181 -13.60 -18.88 -1.97
CA TYR A 181 -13.09 -17.59 -1.53
C TYR A 181 -13.84 -17.06 -0.31
N ALA A 182 -15.15 -17.27 -0.21
CA ALA A 182 -15.92 -16.85 0.96
C ALA A 182 -15.41 -17.53 2.24
N VAL A 183 -15.22 -18.85 2.22
CA VAL A 183 -14.65 -19.62 3.35
C VAL A 183 -13.24 -19.16 3.69
N TYR A 184 -12.42 -18.88 2.68
CA TYR A 184 -11.08 -18.32 2.89
C TYR A 184 -11.14 -16.92 3.52
N ARG A 185 -12.06 -16.08 3.07
CA ARG A 185 -12.22 -14.71 3.55
C ARG A 185 -12.61 -14.67 5.02
N ASP A 186 -13.50 -15.57 5.45
CA ASP A 186 -14.03 -15.59 6.81
C ASP A 186 -13.02 -16.13 7.85
N ARG A 187 -11.97 -16.85 7.40
CA ARG A 187 -10.93 -17.41 8.28
C ARG A 187 -9.59 -16.66 8.23
N THR A 188 -9.43 -15.71 7.32
CA THR A 188 -8.15 -15.05 7.07
C THR A 188 -8.34 -13.54 7.03
N GLY A 189 -7.60 -12.81 7.85
CA GLY A 189 -7.75 -11.35 7.97
C GLY A 189 -7.20 -10.59 6.76
N PHE A 190 -7.62 -9.34 6.59
CA PHE A 190 -7.28 -8.56 5.40
C PHE A 190 -5.77 -8.25 5.27
N PHE A 191 -5.23 -7.41 6.17
CA PHE A 191 -3.78 -7.19 6.33
C PHE A 191 -3.25 -7.61 7.70
N ILE A 192 -4.13 -7.84 8.69
CA ILE A 192 -3.71 -8.16 10.06
C ILE A 192 -4.14 -9.59 10.40
N PRO A 193 -3.20 -10.46 10.83
CA PRO A 193 -3.54 -11.82 11.23
C PRO A 193 -4.56 -11.84 12.38
N GLY A 194 -5.52 -12.76 12.34
CA GLY A 194 -6.50 -12.96 13.41
C GLY A 194 -7.67 -11.97 13.46
N VAL A 195 -7.65 -10.89 12.68
CA VAL A 195 -8.82 -9.99 12.51
C VAL A 195 -9.63 -10.46 11.31
N THR A 196 -10.60 -11.36 11.53
CA THR A 196 -11.30 -12.09 10.46
C THR A 196 -12.79 -11.76 10.37
N THR A 197 -13.18 -10.53 10.73
CA THR A 197 -14.58 -10.08 10.66
C THR A 197 -14.84 -9.15 9.46
N PRO A 198 -14.98 -9.65 8.23
CA PRO A 198 -15.40 -8.84 7.10
C PRO A 198 -16.76 -8.13 7.34
N PRO A 199 -16.93 -6.86 6.94
CA PRO A 199 -15.93 -5.98 6.31
C PRO A 199 -15.10 -5.16 7.32
N HIS A 200 -15.31 -5.34 8.63
CA HIS A 200 -14.65 -4.57 9.68
C HIS A 200 -13.14 -4.80 9.73
N ASP A 201 -12.68 -5.95 9.27
CA ASP A 201 -11.26 -6.30 9.14
C ASP A 201 -10.48 -5.34 8.22
N VAL A 202 -11.11 -4.79 7.18
CA VAL A 202 -10.51 -3.79 6.28
C VAL A 202 -10.25 -2.49 7.04
N LEU A 203 -11.25 -2.00 7.77
CA LEU A 203 -11.12 -0.77 8.55
C LEU A 203 -10.09 -0.93 9.68
N ALA A 204 -10.18 -2.03 10.43
CA ALA A 204 -9.25 -2.33 11.51
C ALA A 204 -7.80 -2.40 10.99
N SER A 205 -7.58 -3.07 9.86
CA SER A 205 -6.26 -3.16 9.21
C SER A 205 -5.73 -1.79 8.78
N THR A 206 -6.59 -0.95 8.20
CA THR A 206 -6.24 0.41 7.74
C THR A 206 -5.86 1.32 8.91
N VAL A 207 -6.65 1.29 9.98
CA VAL A 207 -6.39 2.08 11.19
C VAL A 207 -5.09 1.61 11.84
N LEU A 208 -4.88 0.30 11.98
CA LEU A 208 -3.67 -0.22 12.62
C LEU A 208 -2.41 0.15 11.82
N LEU A 209 -2.42 0.02 10.49
CA LEU A 209 -1.29 0.45 9.66
C LEU A 209 -1.04 1.95 9.77
N SER A 210 -2.10 2.77 9.81
CA SER A 210 -1.96 4.21 10.00
C SER A 210 -1.34 4.55 11.36
N LEU A 211 -1.76 3.85 12.43
CA LEU A 211 -1.19 4.03 13.77
C LEU A 211 0.27 3.62 13.84
N VAL A 212 0.66 2.51 13.19
CA VAL A 212 2.06 2.09 13.07
C VAL A 212 2.87 3.17 12.37
N THR A 213 2.41 3.72 11.26
CA THR A 213 3.10 4.78 10.54
C THR A 213 3.23 6.06 11.38
N VAL A 214 2.17 6.46 12.08
CA VAL A 214 2.22 7.61 13.00
C VAL A 214 3.25 7.37 14.12
N LEU A 215 3.30 6.17 14.69
CA LEU A 215 4.29 5.83 15.71
C LEU A 215 5.73 5.93 15.17
N LEU A 216 5.97 5.45 13.95
CA LEU A 216 7.26 5.59 13.27
C LEU A 216 7.62 7.07 13.04
N LEU A 217 6.65 7.90 12.65
CA LEU A 217 6.83 9.34 12.46
C LEU A 217 7.11 10.07 13.79
N LEU A 218 6.52 9.64 14.90
CA LEU A 218 6.82 10.17 16.23
C LEU A 218 8.25 9.83 16.65
N PHE A 219 8.69 8.59 16.41
CA PHE A 219 10.08 8.20 16.66
C PHE A 219 11.06 9.01 15.77
N ALA A 220 10.67 9.27 14.52
CA ALA A 220 11.43 10.08 13.58
C ALA A 220 11.56 11.56 13.97
N ARG A 221 10.87 12.04 15.00
CA ARG A 221 11.03 13.42 15.53
C ARG A 221 12.05 13.55 16.65
N ILE A 222 12.46 12.43 17.23
CA ILE A 222 13.42 12.35 18.34
C ILE A 222 14.83 12.24 17.75
#